data_AF-A0A9E8MX92-F1
#
_entry.id   AF-A0A9E8MX92-F1
#
_cell.length_a   1.000
_cell.length_b   1.000
_cell.length_c   1.000
_cell.angle_alpha   90.00
_cell.angle_beta   90.00
_cell.angle_gamma   90.00
#
_symmetry.space_group_name_H-M   'P 1'
#
loop_
_entity.id
_entity.type
_entity.pdbx_description
1 polymer ?
#
loop_
_entity_poly.entity_id
_entity_poly.type
_entity_poly.pdbx_seq_one_letter_code
_entity_poly.pdbx_strand_id
1 'polypeptide(L)'
;MGIRENTEDRKKEEAFLKAHVLEPLSEFNGQVIFIPGQNEWNKGGHKNIDDLESYLQDNSDAKFWPNDGCPIERESLSDNVELVMVDTQWYLEDWDTHPYINNDCEIKTREQFFLAFKDELKDEQNKTIVVALHHPVLTATRQGLVDRMGGLSKQAYYHKDMQYLVGRLETLASQFNDIIFVSRW
;
A
#
# COMPACT_ATOMS: atom_id res chain seq x y z
N MET A 1 -12.42 -0.37 -3.63
CA MET A 1 -13.31 -0.77 -2.56
C MET A 1 -12.97 0.17 -1.42
N GLY A 2 -13.89 1.00 -0.96
CA GLY A 2 -13.57 1.91 0.15
C GLY A 2 -14.84 2.58 0.64
N ILE A 3 -14.99 2.68 1.94
CA ILE A 3 -16.28 2.99 2.57
C ILE A 3 -16.71 4.42 2.22
N ARG A 4 -17.84 4.57 1.51
CA ARG A 4 -18.37 5.88 1.11
C ARG A 4 -19.16 6.55 2.23
N GLU A 5 -19.21 7.88 2.23
CA GLU A 5 -19.95 8.66 3.23
C GLU A 5 -21.49 8.48 3.16
N ASN A 6 -22.06 8.12 2.00
CA ASN A 6 -23.49 7.90 1.88
C ASN A 6 -23.91 6.62 2.63
N THR A 7 -24.85 6.75 3.57
CA THR A 7 -25.32 5.67 4.45
C THR A 7 -25.80 4.41 3.70
N GLU A 8 -26.42 4.53 2.52
CA GLU A 8 -26.88 3.35 1.77
C GLU A 8 -25.72 2.64 1.06
N ASP A 9 -24.80 3.39 0.46
CA ASP A 9 -23.63 2.85 -0.21
C ASP A 9 -22.65 2.23 0.80
N ARG A 10 -22.46 2.88 1.95
CA ARG A 10 -21.68 2.37 3.09
C ARG A 10 -22.13 0.98 3.51
N LYS A 11 -23.44 0.80 3.75
CA LYS A 11 -24.00 -0.51 4.14
C LYS A 11 -23.76 -1.60 3.10
N LYS A 12 -23.82 -1.25 1.81
CA LYS A 12 -23.53 -2.20 0.72
C LYS A 12 -22.06 -2.60 0.69
N GLU A 13 -21.15 -1.65 0.88
CA GLU A 13 -19.71 -1.90 0.97
C GLU A 13 -19.36 -2.72 2.21
N GLU A 14 -19.88 -2.39 3.38
CA GLU A 14 -19.69 -3.17 4.61
C GLU A 14 -20.22 -4.61 4.45
N ALA A 15 -21.42 -4.79 3.89
CA ALA A 15 -21.95 -6.12 3.62
C ALA A 15 -21.08 -6.92 2.62
N PHE A 16 -20.52 -6.24 1.61
CA PHE A 16 -19.60 -6.87 0.67
C PHE A 16 -18.30 -7.29 1.36
N LEU A 17 -17.68 -6.38 2.14
CA LEU A 17 -16.44 -6.62 2.89
C LEU A 17 -16.60 -7.81 3.83
N LYS A 18 -17.70 -7.84 4.58
CA LYS A 18 -18.00 -8.97 5.46
C LYS A 18 -18.06 -10.29 4.70
N ALA A 19 -18.87 -10.38 3.65
CA ALA A 19 -19.12 -11.64 2.95
C ALA A 19 -17.93 -12.13 2.10
N HIS A 20 -17.11 -11.23 1.56
CA HIS A 20 -16.08 -11.58 0.58
C HIS A 20 -14.65 -11.40 1.08
N VAL A 21 -14.45 -10.73 2.21
CA VAL A 21 -13.12 -10.49 2.80
C VAL A 21 -13.03 -11.12 4.18
N LEU A 22 -13.92 -10.76 5.11
CA LEU A 22 -13.83 -11.21 6.50
C LEU A 22 -14.26 -12.67 6.69
N GLU A 23 -15.45 -13.05 6.20
CA GLU A 23 -15.96 -14.41 6.35
C GLU A 23 -15.02 -15.47 5.72
N PRO A 24 -14.47 -15.29 4.50
CA PRO A 24 -13.52 -16.25 3.93
C PRO A 24 -12.21 -16.40 4.70
N LEU A 25 -11.82 -15.38 5.47
CA LEU A 25 -10.59 -15.38 6.27
C LEU A 25 -10.84 -15.79 7.74
N SER A 26 -12.10 -15.99 8.15
CA SER A 26 -12.46 -16.25 9.55
C SER A 26 -11.87 -17.55 10.12
N GLU A 27 -11.58 -18.53 9.27
CA GLU A 27 -10.95 -19.81 9.66
C GLU A 27 -9.41 -19.80 9.48
N PHE A 28 -8.82 -18.68 9.06
CA PHE A 28 -7.38 -18.57 8.89
C PHE A 28 -6.70 -18.39 10.25
N ASN A 29 -5.89 -19.38 10.64
CA ASN A 29 -5.21 -19.39 11.95
C ASN A 29 -3.91 -18.57 12.00
N GLY A 30 -3.62 -17.77 10.98
CA GLY A 30 -2.44 -16.91 10.93
C GLY A 30 -2.80 -15.43 11.12
N GLN A 31 -1.79 -14.58 11.13
CA GLN A 31 -1.99 -13.14 11.18
C GLN A 31 -2.35 -12.62 9.77
N VAL A 32 -3.44 -11.86 9.68
CA VAL A 32 -3.85 -11.16 8.46
C VAL A 32 -3.46 -9.70 8.60
N ILE A 33 -2.79 -9.18 7.57
CA ILE A 33 -2.51 -7.75 7.44
C ILE A 33 -3.01 -7.32 6.07
N PHE A 34 -3.90 -6.35 6.04
CA PHE A 34 -4.35 -5.70 4.82
C PHE A 34 -3.45 -4.52 4.50
N ILE A 35 -3.19 -4.32 3.20
CA ILE A 35 -2.48 -3.16 2.68
C ILE A 35 -3.38 -2.43 1.67
N PRO A 36 -3.44 -1.09 1.68
CA PRO A 36 -4.24 -0.33 0.73
C PRO A 36 -3.68 -0.46 -0.69
N GLY A 37 -4.58 -0.42 -1.66
CA GLY A 37 -4.26 -0.36 -3.08
C GLY A 37 -5.00 0.76 -3.80
N GLN A 38 -4.94 0.74 -5.13
CA GLN A 38 -5.58 1.76 -5.96
C GLN A 38 -7.06 1.94 -5.63
N ASN A 39 -7.77 0.84 -5.40
CA ASN A 39 -9.21 0.83 -5.27
C ASN A 39 -9.68 1.42 -3.93
N GLU A 40 -8.81 1.44 -2.94
CA GLU A 40 -9.06 1.93 -1.59
C GLU A 40 -8.91 3.45 -1.53
N TRP A 41 -7.98 4.00 -2.33
CA TRP A 41 -7.86 5.42 -2.64
C TRP A 41 -8.96 5.89 -3.61
N ASN A 42 -10.15 6.07 -3.07
CA ASN A 42 -11.28 6.62 -3.82
C ASN A 42 -11.43 8.14 -3.56
N LYS A 43 -12.55 8.75 -3.99
CA LYS A 43 -12.80 10.20 -3.84
C LYS A 43 -12.68 10.74 -2.40
N GLY A 44 -12.84 9.90 -1.38
CA GLY A 44 -12.68 10.32 0.02
C GLY A 44 -11.22 10.29 0.51
N GLY A 45 -10.28 9.81 -0.30
CA GLY A 45 -8.86 9.77 0.00
C GLY A 45 -8.53 9.08 1.33
N HIS A 46 -7.59 9.68 2.07
CA HIS A 46 -7.13 9.21 3.39
C HIS A 46 -8.27 8.93 4.38
N LYS A 47 -9.35 9.72 4.38
CA LYS A 47 -10.49 9.48 5.27
C LYS A 47 -11.20 8.15 4.99
N ASN A 48 -11.32 7.77 3.72
CA ASN A 48 -11.96 6.51 3.37
C ASN A 48 -11.04 5.30 3.60
N ILE A 49 -9.72 5.52 3.60
CA ILE A 49 -8.73 4.53 4.07
C ILE A 49 -8.94 4.32 5.58
N ASP A 50 -9.01 5.40 6.36
CA ASP A 50 -9.25 5.36 7.82
C ASP A 50 -10.59 4.67 8.18
N ASP A 51 -11.68 5.03 7.49
CA ASP A 51 -12.99 4.36 7.66
C ASP A 51 -12.90 2.84 7.35
N LEU A 52 -12.15 2.45 6.30
CA LEU A 52 -11.96 1.05 5.92
C LEU A 52 -11.10 0.30 6.95
N GLU A 53 -10.00 0.91 7.38
CA GLU A 53 -9.12 0.41 8.44
C GLU A 53 -9.95 0.13 9.70
N SER A 54 -10.66 1.15 10.19
CA SER A 54 -11.53 1.05 11.37
C SER A 54 -12.54 -0.08 11.22
N TYR A 55 -13.22 -0.18 10.08
CA TYR A 55 -14.20 -1.26 9.86
C TYR A 55 -13.57 -2.66 9.89
N LEU A 56 -12.41 -2.85 9.24
CA LEU A 56 -11.76 -4.17 9.18
C LEU A 56 -11.25 -4.59 10.56
N GLN A 57 -10.66 -3.67 11.32
CA GLN A 57 -10.13 -3.91 12.66
C GLN A 57 -11.25 -4.08 13.70
N ASP A 58 -12.37 -3.36 13.58
CA ASP A 58 -13.53 -3.52 14.48
C ASP A 58 -14.28 -4.85 14.29
N ASN A 59 -14.12 -5.47 13.12
CA ASN A 59 -14.88 -6.67 12.73
C ASN A 59 -14.00 -7.92 12.55
N SER A 60 -12.69 -7.84 12.81
CA SER A 60 -11.77 -8.98 12.74
C SER A 60 -10.48 -8.74 13.52
N ASP A 61 -9.70 -9.79 13.77
CA ASP A 61 -8.36 -9.69 14.37
C ASP A 61 -7.27 -9.27 13.37
N ALA A 62 -7.66 -8.85 12.15
CA ALA A 62 -6.72 -8.42 11.12
C ALA A 62 -6.19 -7.01 11.40
N LYS A 63 -4.95 -6.76 10.97
CA LYS A 63 -4.37 -5.41 10.95
C LYS A 63 -4.56 -4.76 9.59
N PHE A 64 -4.43 -3.45 9.55
CA PHE A 64 -4.41 -2.67 8.32
C PHE A 64 -3.19 -1.75 8.37
N TRP A 65 -2.29 -1.87 7.39
CA TRP A 65 -1.06 -1.10 7.35
C TRP A 65 -0.73 -0.65 5.92
N PRO A 66 -0.11 0.52 5.73
CA PRO A 66 0.15 1.53 6.76
C PRO A 66 -1.16 2.16 7.29
N ASN A 67 -1.15 2.61 8.54
CA ASN A 67 -2.30 3.23 9.18
C ASN A 67 -2.50 4.68 8.73
N ASP A 68 -3.70 5.21 8.98
CA ASP A 68 -4.04 6.63 8.84
C ASP A 68 -3.79 7.19 7.42
N GLY A 69 -3.72 6.31 6.41
CA GLY A 69 -3.38 6.67 5.03
C GLY A 69 -1.93 7.10 4.84
N CYS A 70 -1.03 6.75 5.76
CA CYS A 70 0.39 7.03 5.66
C CYS A 70 1.11 6.15 4.63
N PRO A 71 2.30 6.54 4.16
CA PRO A 71 2.92 5.87 3.02
C PRO A 71 3.70 4.60 3.35
N ILE A 72 4.09 4.40 4.60
CA ILE A 72 4.99 3.32 5.00
C ILE A 72 4.78 2.95 6.47
N GLU A 73 4.86 1.65 6.77
CA GLU A 73 4.84 1.11 8.13
C GLU A 73 5.73 -0.14 8.20
N ARG A 74 6.35 -0.41 9.35
CA ARG A 74 7.18 -1.60 9.57
C ARG A 74 6.61 -2.46 10.68
N GLU A 75 6.57 -3.77 10.45
CA GLU A 75 6.21 -4.76 11.46
C GLU A 75 7.22 -5.91 11.52
N SER A 76 7.69 -6.23 12.72
CA SER A 76 8.59 -7.37 12.92
C SER A 76 7.81 -8.68 12.93
N LEU A 77 8.14 -9.57 11.99
CA LEU A 77 7.51 -10.89 11.88
C LEU A 77 8.23 -11.95 12.73
N SER A 78 9.54 -11.78 12.91
CA SER A 78 10.39 -12.60 13.79
C SER A 78 11.73 -11.90 14.03
N ASP A 79 12.57 -12.46 14.90
CA ASP A 79 13.92 -11.95 15.18
C ASP A 79 14.81 -11.75 13.94
N ASN A 80 14.51 -12.44 12.82
CA ASN A 80 15.30 -12.39 11.59
C ASN A 80 14.50 -11.91 10.35
N VAL A 81 13.22 -11.55 10.51
CA VAL A 81 12.37 -11.17 9.38
C VAL A 81 11.55 -9.94 9.72
N GLU A 82 11.67 -8.92 8.89
CA GLU A 82 10.93 -7.66 8.99
C GLU A 82 10.00 -7.51 7.79
N LEU A 83 8.82 -6.97 8.03
CA LEU A 83 7.84 -6.62 7.00
C LEU A 83 7.76 -5.11 6.89
N VAL A 84 8.15 -4.56 5.74
CA VAL A 84 7.98 -3.14 5.41
C VAL A 84 6.83 -3.03 4.43
N MET A 85 5.74 -2.39 4.84
CA MET A 85 4.56 -2.19 4.02
C MET A 85 4.59 -0.80 3.42
N VAL A 86 4.44 -0.71 2.10
CA VAL A 86 4.54 0.54 1.35
C VAL A 86 3.26 0.79 0.58
N ASP A 87 2.61 1.91 0.88
CA ASP A 87 1.50 2.41 0.10
C ASP A 87 2.02 3.15 -1.15
N THR A 88 2.25 2.35 -2.19
CA THR A 88 2.60 2.89 -3.52
C THR A 88 1.49 3.74 -4.15
N GLN A 89 0.23 3.56 -3.75
CA GLN A 89 -0.88 4.36 -4.27
C GLN A 89 -0.83 5.79 -3.73
N TRP A 90 -0.52 5.96 -2.43
CA TRP A 90 -0.28 7.27 -1.82
C TRP A 90 0.71 8.11 -2.64
N TYR A 91 1.78 7.48 -3.15
CA TYR A 91 2.77 8.17 -3.97
C TYR A 91 2.19 8.65 -5.31
N LEU A 92 1.31 7.86 -5.93
CA LEU A 92 0.74 8.12 -7.24
C LEU A 92 -0.48 9.04 -7.20
N GLU A 93 -1.12 9.14 -6.03
CA GLU A 93 -2.25 10.02 -5.80
C GLU A 93 -1.93 11.49 -6.11
N ASP A 94 -2.94 12.19 -6.60
CA ASP A 94 -2.88 13.63 -6.76
C ASP A 94 -3.20 14.31 -5.43
N TRP A 95 -2.17 14.78 -4.74
CA TRP A 95 -2.28 15.39 -3.41
C TRP A 95 -2.98 16.74 -3.45
N ASP A 96 -3.00 17.42 -4.60
CA ASP A 96 -3.74 18.68 -4.74
C ASP A 96 -5.26 18.44 -4.68
N THR A 97 -5.69 17.22 -5.04
CA THR A 97 -7.10 16.81 -4.97
C THR A 97 -7.49 16.17 -3.65
N HIS A 98 -6.52 15.83 -2.81
CA HIS A 98 -6.70 15.22 -1.49
C HIS A 98 -6.10 16.13 -0.41
N PRO A 99 -6.77 17.24 -0.04
CA PRO A 99 -6.28 18.09 1.03
C PRO A 99 -6.13 17.26 2.31
N TYR A 100 -5.09 17.57 3.10
CA TYR A 100 -4.83 16.94 4.40
C TYR A 100 -4.38 15.48 4.37
N ILE A 101 -4.11 14.90 3.18
CA ILE A 101 -3.60 13.53 3.01
C ILE A 101 -2.41 13.16 3.91
N ASN A 102 -1.58 14.13 4.31
CA ASN A 102 -0.39 13.91 5.14
C ASN A 102 -0.47 14.59 6.53
N ASN A 103 -1.66 14.99 6.98
CA ASN A 103 -1.78 15.74 8.23
C ASN A 103 -1.34 14.91 9.45
N ASP A 104 -1.73 13.63 9.47
CA ASP A 104 -1.48 12.72 10.57
C ASP A 104 -0.18 11.92 10.39
N CYS A 105 0.49 12.08 9.24
CA CYS A 105 1.75 11.42 8.93
C CYS A 105 2.98 12.30 9.20
N GLU A 106 4.07 11.69 9.64
CA GLU A 106 5.37 12.36 9.75
C GLU A 106 5.94 12.72 8.37
N ILE A 107 5.69 11.85 7.39
CA ILE A 107 6.13 12.01 6.00
C ILE A 107 5.16 12.93 5.26
N LYS A 108 5.66 14.06 4.79
CA LYS A 108 4.87 15.11 4.13
C LYS A 108 5.28 15.38 2.70
N THR A 109 6.36 14.76 2.23
CA THR A 109 6.84 14.87 0.84
C THR A 109 7.23 13.51 0.28
N ARG A 110 7.22 13.42 -1.06
CA ARG A 110 7.67 12.23 -1.79
C ARG A 110 9.14 11.92 -1.55
N GLU A 111 9.97 12.95 -1.38
CA GLU A 111 11.39 12.79 -1.04
C GLU A 111 11.57 12.23 0.37
N GLN A 112 10.80 12.71 1.35
CA GLN A 112 10.82 12.16 2.71
C GLN A 112 10.40 10.70 2.73
N PHE A 113 9.41 10.31 1.91
CA PHE A 113 9.04 8.91 1.75
C PHE A 113 10.23 8.02 1.32
N PHE A 114 11.01 8.44 0.32
CA PHE A 114 12.17 7.66 -0.11
C PHE A 114 13.29 7.62 0.94
N LEU A 115 13.45 8.69 1.75
CA LEU A 115 14.38 8.69 2.86
C LEU A 115 13.93 7.71 3.94
N ALA A 116 12.67 7.78 4.36
CA ALA A 116 12.08 6.86 5.34
C ALA A 116 12.20 5.41 4.86
N PHE A 117 11.83 5.12 3.61
CA PHE A 117 12.00 3.78 3.04
C PHE A 117 13.46 3.31 3.12
N LYS A 118 14.43 4.17 2.78
CA LYS A 118 15.85 3.81 2.91
C LYS A 118 16.26 3.56 4.36
N ASP A 119 15.77 4.37 5.29
CA ASP A 119 16.09 4.27 6.70
C ASP A 119 15.52 2.97 7.29
N GLU A 120 14.29 2.59 6.94
CA GLU A 120 13.70 1.29 7.30
C GLU A 120 14.57 0.10 6.85
N LEU A 121 15.08 0.14 5.61
CA LEU A 121 15.98 -0.89 5.10
C LEU A 121 17.34 -0.92 5.81
N LYS A 122 17.85 0.26 6.17
CA LYS A 122 19.15 0.41 6.80
C LYS A 122 19.15 -0.06 8.24
N ASP A 123 18.10 0.27 8.98
CA ASP A 123 17.97 -0.09 10.40
C ASP A 123 17.92 -1.61 10.56
N GLU A 124 17.35 -2.31 9.57
CA GLU A 124 17.13 -3.76 9.60
C GLU A 124 18.03 -4.55 8.62
N GLN A 125 19.12 -3.95 8.14
CA GLN A 125 20.01 -4.51 7.11
C GLN A 125 20.66 -5.88 7.42
N ASN A 126 20.54 -6.37 8.67
CA ASN A 126 21.04 -7.67 9.11
C ASN A 126 19.96 -8.77 9.13
N LYS A 127 18.71 -8.43 8.78
CA LYS A 127 17.56 -9.32 8.73
C LYS A 127 17.10 -9.49 7.29
N THR A 128 16.25 -10.48 7.04
CA THR A 128 15.51 -10.55 5.77
C THR A 128 14.38 -9.54 5.81
N ILE A 129 14.33 -8.65 4.82
CA ILE A 129 13.29 -7.63 4.74
C ILE A 129 12.32 -8.00 3.62
N VAL A 130 11.06 -8.23 3.98
CA VAL A 130 9.96 -8.40 3.03
C VAL A 130 9.31 -7.04 2.82
N VAL A 131 9.38 -6.52 1.61
CA VAL A 131 8.69 -5.28 1.24
C VAL A 131 7.37 -5.63 0.57
N ALA A 132 6.25 -5.38 1.25
CA ALA A 132 4.91 -5.62 0.74
C ALA A 132 4.32 -4.32 0.18
N LEU A 133 3.80 -4.37 -1.04
CA LEU A 133 3.26 -3.19 -1.71
C LEU A 133 2.21 -3.56 -2.76
N HIS A 134 1.35 -2.61 -3.12
CA HIS A 134 0.36 -2.85 -4.18
C HIS A 134 1.02 -2.91 -5.55
N HIS A 135 1.68 -1.83 -5.99
CA HIS A 135 2.17 -1.71 -7.37
C HIS A 135 3.53 -2.39 -7.62
N PRO A 136 3.60 -3.42 -8.45
CA PRO A 136 4.78 -4.28 -8.60
C PRO A 136 6.02 -3.50 -9.02
N VAL A 137 7.12 -3.69 -8.28
CA VAL A 137 8.43 -3.09 -8.60
C VAL A 137 9.01 -3.65 -9.89
N LEU A 138 8.78 -4.95 -10.13
CA LEU A 138 9.21 -5.66 -11.32
C LEU A 138 8.02 -6.35 -11.98
N THR A 139 7.99 -6.38 -13.32
CA THR A 139 6.95 -7.07 -14.08
C THR A 139 7.53 -8.01 -15.14
N ALA A 140 6.96 -9.22 -15.19
CA ALA A 140 7.15 -10.16 -16.30
C ALA A 140 5.88 -10.28 -17.17
N THR A 141 4.85 -9.48 -16.89
CA THR A 141 3.55 -9.55 -17.57
C THR A 141 3.67 -8.94 -18.96
N ARG A 142 3.13 -9.63 -19.97
CA ARG A 142 3.09 -9.10 -21.34
C ARG A 142 2.08 -7.96 -21.42
N GLN A 143 2.60 -6.74 -21.48
CA GLN A 143 1.79 -5.53 -21.61
C GLN A 143 1.38 -5.24 -23.05
N GLY A 144 0.21 -4.61 -23.23
CA GLY A 144 -0.29 -4.17 -24.53
C GLY A 144 0.54 -3.02 -25.13
N LEU A 145 0.31 -2.68 -26.40
CA LEU A 145 1.07 -1.62 -27.08
C LEU A 145 0.95 -0.27 -26.38
N VAL A 146 -0.26 0.10 -25.93
CA VAL A 146 -0.53 1.37 -25.23
C VAL A 146 0.22 1.42 -23.91
N ASP A 147 0.13 0.36 -23.10
CA ASP A 147 0.82 0.28 -21.82
C ASP A 147 2.34 0.34 -22.02
N ARG A 148 2.89 -0.34 -23.04
CA ARG A 148 4.32 -0.26 -23.38
C ARG A 148 4.79 1.12 -23.84
N MET A 149 3.88 1.97 -24.31
CA MET A 149 4.17 3.36 -24.67
C MET A 149 4.03 4.33 -23.48
N GLY A 150 3.71 3.82 -22.29
CA GLY A 150 3.56 4.61 -21.07
C GLY A 150 2.18 4.51 -20.41
N GLY A 151 1.22 3.84 -21.06
CA GLY A 151 -0.15 3.70 -20.55
C GLY A 151 -0.94 5.01 -20.49
N LEU A 152 -2.21 4.91 -20.11
CA LEU A 152 -3.13 6.04 -19.99
C LEU A 152 -3.40 6.46 -18.53
N SER A 153 -2.84 5.71 -17.58
CA SER A 153 -3.06 5.89 -16.15
C SER A 153 -1.71 5.91 -15.43
N LYS A 154 -1.62 6.63 -14.32
CA LYS A 154 -0.44 6.62 -13.44
C LYS A 154 -0.13 5.23 -12.88
N GLN A 155 -1.11 4.32 -12.90
CA GLN A 155 -0.96 2.93 -12.44
C GLN A 155 -0.32 2.01 -13.49
N ALA A 156 -0.29 2.44 -14.75
CA ALA A 156 0.33 1.65 -15.78
C ALA A 156 1.83 1.55 -15.49
N TYR A 157 2.37 0.32 -15.49
CA TYR A 157 3.76 0.08 -15.09
C TYR A 157 4.75 1.00 -15.79
N TYR A 158 4.62 1.21 -17.11
CA TYR A 158 5.52 2.06 -17.90
C TYR A 158 5.20 3.56 -17.86
N HIS A 159 4.20 3.98 -17.07
CA HIS A 159 3.94 5.41 -16.86
C HIS A 159 5.15 6.06 -16.17
N LYS A 160 5.45 7.32 -16.49
CA LYS A 160 6.66 7.99 -15.98
C LYS A 160 6.70 8.05 -14.45
N ASP A 161 5.58 8.38 -13.82
CA ASP A 161 5.49 8.47 -12.36
C ASP A 161 5.69 7.11 -11.69
N MET A 162 5.08 6.05 -12.27
CA MET A 162 5.24 4.67 -11.80
C MET A 162 6.69 4.21 -11.96
N GLN A 163 7.27 4.38 -13.15
CA GLN A 163 8.67 4.02 -13.43
C GLN A 163 9.65 4.75 -12.50
N TYR A 164 9.38 6.02 -12.21
CA TYR A 164 10.19 6.78 -11.27
C TYR A 164 10.07 6.21 -9.84
N LEU A 165 8.85 5.92 -9.37
CA LEU A 165 8.61 5.32 -8.08
C LEU A 165 9.34 3.97 -7.94
N VAL A 166 9.01 3.01 -8.82
CA VAL A 166 9.53 1.66 -8.70
C VAL A 166 11.04 1.60 -8.94
N GLY A 167 11.56 2.41 -9.88
CA GLY A 167 13.00 2.50 -10.14
C GLY A 167 13.77 3.08 -8.96
N ARG A 168 13.20 4.07 -8.25
CA ARG A 168 13.79 4.60 -7.00
C ARG A 168 13.74 3.57 -5.88
N LEU A 169 12.62 2.88 -5.69
CA LEU A 169 12.51 1.81 -4.68
C LEU A 169 13.52 0.68 -4.95
N GLU A 170 13.64 0.22 -6.19
CA GLU A 170 14.62 -0.79 -6.60
C GLU A 170 16.05 -0.31 -6.38
N THR A 171 16.37 0.93 -6.77
CA THR A 171 17.71 1.51 -6.57
C THR A 171 18.08 1.63 -5.10
N LEU A 172 17.13 1.99 -4.24
CA LEU A 172 17.35 2.06 -2.79
C LEU A 172 17.52 0.68 -2.18
N ALA A 173 16.66 -0.27 -2.56
CA ALA A 173 16.73 -1.64 -2.07
C ALA A 173 18.02 -2.36 -2.52
N SER A 174 18.48 -2.15 -3.75
CA SER A 174 19.72 -2.78 -4.25
C SER A 174 21.00 -2.43 -3.48
N GLN A 175 20.97 -1.42 -2.60
CA GLN A 175 22.09 -1.09 -1.71
C GLN A 175 22.20 -2.02 -0.49
N PHE A 176 21.19 -2.85 -0.24
CA PHE A 176 21.10 -3.76 0.90
C PHE A 176 20.93 -5.20 0.42
N ASN A 177 21.28 -6.14 1.29
CA ASN A 177 21.13 -7.57 1.01
C ASN A 177 19.77 -8.07 1.53
N ASP A 178 19.32 -9.22 1.01
CA ASP A 178 18.19 -9.97 1.55
C ASP A 178 16.84 -9.22 1.59
N ILE A 179 16.57 -8.43 0.55
CA ILE A 179 15.28 -7.77 0.31
C ILE A 179 14.42 -8.60 -0.66
N ILE A 180 13.17 -8.85 -0.27
CA ILE A 180 12.17 -9.55 -1.07
C ILE A 180 10.97 -8.64 -1.28
N PHE A 181 10.63 -8.35 -2.54
CA PHE A 181 9.41 -7.62 -2.87
C PHE A 181 8.22 -8.57 -3.05
N VAL A 182 7.11 -8.27 -2.40
CA VAL A 182 5.82 -8.96 -2.56
C VAL A 182 4.80 -7.94 -3.05
N SER A 183 4.13 -8.25 -4.16
CA SER A 183 3.18 -7.33 -4.79
C SER A 183 2.00 -8.04 -5.42
N ARG A 184 0.90 -7.31 -5.57
CA ARG A 184 -0.35 -7.80 -6.16
C ARG A 184 -0.75 -6.93 -7.34
N TRP A 185 -0.99 -7.56 -8.48
CA TRP A 185 -1.50 -6.93 -9.70
C TRP A 185 -3.00 -6.62 -9.62
#